data_AF-A0A101FKR4-F1
#
_entry.id   AF-A0A101FKR4-F1
#
_cell.length_a   1.000
_cell.length_b   1.000
_cell.length_c   1.000
_cell.angle_alpha   90.00
_cell.angle_beta   90.00
_cell.angle_gamma   90.00
#
_symmetry.space_group_name_H-M   'P 1'
#
loop_
_entity.id
_entity.type
_entity.pdbx_description
1 polymer ?
#
loop_
_entity_poly.entity_id
_entity_poly.type
_entity_poly.pdbx_seq_one_letter_code
_entity_poly.pdbx_strand_id
1 'polypeptide(L)'
;MRGEADIILVSAPGERSVLTVDPKRAQEEALAICGDKIAAVGATSKVMELKGPRTQVIELGGRTAMPGFIDAHVHFLLYGVNRLGINLKAPNVKSISDIKRLVKERAAALGSGKWVKGWGYNHTELAEGRHPTRFDL
;
A
#
# COMPACT_ATOMS: atom_id res chain seq x y z
N MET A 1 -8.28 -20.95 -23.29
CA MET A 1 -7.43 -19.78 -23.51
C MET A 1 -6.12 -20.25 -24.12
N ARG A 2 -5.87 -19.94 -25.39
CA ARG A 2 -4.55 -20.05 -26.02
C ARG A 2 -4.35 -18.77 -26.82
N GLY A 3 -3.99 -17.70 -26.12
CA GLY A 3 -3.58 -16.44 -26.70
C GLY A 3 -2.11 -16.20 -26.34
N GLU A 4 -1.42 -15.42 -27.17
CA GLU A 4 -0.07 -14.91 -26.85
C GLU A 4 -0.11 -14.14 -25.52
N ALA A 5 0.96 -14.21 -24.74
CA ALA A 5 1.08 -13.46 -23.49
C ALA A 5 1.32 -11.97 -23.76
N ASP A 6 0.76 -11.09 -22.93
CA ASP A 6 1.08 -9.66 -22.98
C ASP A 6 2.40 -9.39 -22.26
N ILE A 7 2.59 -10.03 -21.09
CA ILE A 7 3.80 -9.92 -20.27
C ILE A 7 4.28 -11.31 -19.87
N ILE A 8 5.58 -11.54 -19.93
CA ILE A 8 6.23 -12.71 -19.34
C ILE A 8 7.30 -12.24 -18.35
N LEU A 9 7.19 -12.66 -17.09
CA LEU A 9 8.23 -12.48 -16.07
C LEU A 9 9.12 -13.71 -16.05
N VAL A 10 10.44 -13.52 -16.06
CA VAL A 10 11.44 -14.60 -16.13
C VAL A 10 12.48 -14.42 -15.02
N SER A 11 12.73 -15.48 -14.27
CA SER A 11 13.82 -15.52 -13.28
C SER A 11 15.17 -15.68 -13.97
N ALA A 12 16.26 -15.30 -13.30
CA ALA A 12 17.58 -15.59 -13.83
C ALA A 12 17.80 -17.12 -13.97
N PRO A 13 18.67 -17.59 -14.88
CA PRO A 13 18.92 -19.01 -15.06
C PRO A 13 19.29 -19.72 -13.75
N GLY A 14 18.56 -20.80 -13.42
CA GLY A 14 18.74 -21.56 -12.19
C GLY A 14 18.00 -21.01 -10.97
N GLU A 15 17.32 -19.87 -11.08
CA GLU A 15 16.48 -19.29 -10.02
C GLU A 15 14.99 -19.61 -10.20
N ARG A 16 14.26 -19.64 -9.07
CA ARG A 16 12.80 -19.75 -9.01
C ARG A 16 12.24 -18.57 -8.23
N SER A 17 12.24 -17.41 -8.86
CA SER A 17 11.94 -16.12 -8.22
C SER A 17 10.48 -15.69 -8.40
N VAL A 18 9.62 -16.55 -8.95
CA VAL A 18 8.16 -16.36 -8.97
C VAL A 18 7.53 -17.14 -7.83
N LEU A 19 7.11 -16.45 -6.77
CA LEU A 19 6.34 -17.05 -5.67
C LEU A 19 4.88 -17.21 -6.08
N THR A 20 4.32 -18.41 -5.88
CA THR A 20 2.89 -18.67 -6.16
C THR A 20 2.06 -18.76 -4.88
N VAL A 21 2.70 -19.05 -3.75
CA VAL A 21 2.05 -19.33 -2.46
C VAL A 21 1.13 -20.58 -2.52
N ASP A 22 1.27 -21.42 -3.55
CA ASP A 22 0.70 -22.78 -3.60
C ASP A 22 1.64 -23.74 -2.84
N PRO A 23 1.18 -24.46 -1.79
CA PRO A 23 2.02 -25.39 -1.04
C PRO A 23 2.61 -26.52 -1.89
N LYS A 24 2.00 -26.84 -3.05
CA LYS A 24 2.50 -27.86 -3.97
C LYS A 24 3.51 -27.31 -4.98
N ARG A 25 3.51 -25.98 -5.20
CA ARG A 25 4.33 -25.29 -6.22
C ARG A 25 4.76 -23.91 -5.74
N ALA A 26 5.41 -23.84 -4.58
CA ALA A 26 5.64 -22.57 -3.88
C ALA A 26 6.42 -21.54 -4.69
N GLN A 27 7.32 -21.99 -5.56
CA GLN A 27 8.19 -21.16 -6.40
C GLN A 27 8.36 -21.76 -7.80
N GLU A 28 8.39 -20.90 -8.81
CA GLU A 28 8.56 -21.25 -10.22
C GLU A 28 9.53 -20.29 -10.93
N GLU A 29 9.96 -20.67 -12.13
CA GLU A 29 10.97 -19.91 -12.90
C GLU A 29 10.35 -18.72 -13.64
N ALA A 30 9.13 -18.86 -14.16
CA ALA A 30 8.48 -17.85 -14.98
C ALA A 30 6.95 -17.81 -14.82
N LEU A 31 6.37 -16.68 -15.22
CA LEU A 31 4.93 -16.41 -15.23
C LEU A 31 4.55 -15.66 -16.51
N ALA A 32 3.48 -16.09 -17.19
CA ALA A 32 2.85 -15.37 -18.31
C ALA A 32 1.52 -14.76 -17.88
N ILE A 33 1.28 -13.51 -18.30
CA ILE A 33 0.08 -12.72 -18.06
C ILE A 33 -0.58 -12.44 -19.41
N CYS A 34 -1.90 -12.63 -19.49
CA CYS A 34 -2.75 -12.25 -20.63
C CYS A 34 -3.95 -11.47 -20.09
N GLY A 35 -4.05 -10.19 -20.44
CA GLY A 35 -5.00 -9.25 -19.88
C GLY A 35 -4.87 -9.15 -18.35
N ASP A 36 -5.95 -9.48 -17.66
CA ASP A 36 -6.07 -9.45 -16.20
C ASP A 36 -5.81 -10.81 -15.53
N LYS A 37 -5.30 -11.80 -16.29
CA LYS A 37 -5.15 -13.18 -15.82
C LYS A 37 -3.75 -13.73 -16.00
N ILE A 38 -3.38 -14.59 -15.06
CA ILE A 38 -2.23 -15.49 -15.18
C ILE A 38 -2.58 -16.59 -16.19
N ALA A 39 -1.86 -16.63 -17.32
CA ALA A 39 -2.06 -17.60 -18.38
C ALA A 39 -1.26 -18.90 -18.14
N ALA A 40 -0.05 -18.80 -17.59
CA ALA A 40 0.78 -19.93 -17.23
C ALA A 40 1.81 -19.56 -16.16
N VAL A 41 2.18 -20.52 -15.31
CA VAL A 41 3.30 -20.42 -14.36
C VAL A 41 4.09 -21.73 -14.44
N GLY A 42 5.41 -21.66 -14.45
CA GLY A 42 6.24 -22.86 -14.46
C GLY A 42 7.66 -22.61 -14.96
N ALA A 43 8.25 -23.65 -15.54
CA ALA A 43 9.56 -23.58 -16.17
C ALA A 43 9.62 -22.52 -17.28
N THR A 44 10.72 -21.77 -17.36
CA THR A 44 10.91 -20.68 -18.32
C THR A 44 10.68 -21.14 -19.75
N SER A 45 11.21 -22.32 -20.10
CA SER A 45 11.07 -22.89 -21.45
C SER A 45 9.61 -23.10 -21.85
N LYS A 46 8.74 -23.50 -20.93
CA LYS A 46 7.31 -23.75 -21.17
C LYS A 46 6.51 -22.46 -21.24
N VAL A 47 6.80 -21.51 -20.35
CA VAL A 47 6.11 -20.22 -20.34
C VAL A 47 6.45 -19.40 -21.59
N MET A 48 7.69 -19.48 -22.07
CA MET A 48 8.15 -18.79 -23.28
C MET A 48 7.50 -19.30 -24.58
N GLU A 49 6.87 -20.48 -24.57
CA GLU A 49 6.03 -20.95 -25.70
C GLU A 49 4.82 -20.02 -25.96
N LEU A 50 4.42 -19.21 -24.97
CA LEU A 50 3.33 -18.22 -25.10
C LEU A 50 3.82 -16.85 -25.61
N LYS A 51 5.12 -16.68 -25.87
CA LYS A 51 5.67 -15.42 -26.37
C LYS A 51 5.21 -15.15 -27.80
N GLY A 52 4.50 -14.04 -28.00
CA GLY A 52 4.14 -13.48 -29.29
C GLY A 52 4.96 -12.24 -29.68
N PRO A 53 4.73 -11.68 -30.86
CA PRO A 53 5.47 -10.51 -31.37
C PRO A 53 5.34 -9.25 -30.50
N ARG A 54 4.26 -9.13 -29.72
CA ARG A 54 4.00 -7.98 -28.83
C ARG A 54 4.28 -8.27 -27.35
N THR A 55 4.69 -9.49 -27.00
CA THR A 55 4.93 -9.86 -25.61
C THR A 55 6.10 -9.07 -25.04
N GLN A 56 5.87 -8.40 -23.92
CA GLN A 56 6.94 -7.82 -23.11
C GLN A 56 7.55 -8.90 -22.23
N VAL A 57 8.84 -9.18 -22.41
CA VAL A 57 9.59 -10.07 -21.52
C VAL A 57 10.35 -9.23 -20.50
N ILE A 58 10.17 -9.56 -19.22
CA ILE A 58 10.77 -8.86 -18.09
C ILE A 58 11.63 -9.87 -17.31
N GLU A 59 12.95 -9.71 -17.43
CA GLU A 59 13.91 -10.43 -16.60
C GLU A 59 13.89 -9.84 -15.19
N LEU A 60 13.66 -10.69 -14.18
CA LEU A 60 13.56 -10.24 -12.79
C LEU A 60 14.90 -9.76 -12.25
N GLY A 61 16.01 -10.36 -12.70
CA GLY A 61 17.38 -9.95 -12.34
C GLY A 61 17.63 -10.01 -10.83
N GLY A 62 17.35 -11.15 -10.20
CA GLY A 62 17.48 -11.35 -8.75
C GLY A 62 16.34 -10.76 -7.91
N ARG A 63 15.33 -10.13 -8.55
CA ARG A 63 14.10 -9.69 -7.87
C ARG A 63 13.08 -10.82 -7.78
N THR A 64 12.14 -10.71 -6.86
CA THR A 64 11.08 -11.70 -6.64
C THR A 64 9.73 -11.17 -7.13
N ALA A 65 9.03 -11.95 -7.94
CA ALA A 65 7.62 -11.75 -8.24
C ALA A 65 6.77 -12.51 -7.22
N MET A 66 5.75 -11.87 -6.65
CA MET A 66 4.86 -12.47 -5.65
C MET A 66 3.42 -12.00 -5.86
N PRO A 67 2.42 -12.72 -5.33
CA PRO A 67 1.05 -12.23 -5.32
C PRO A 67 0.98 -10.87 -4.61
N GLY A 68 0.12 -9.98 -5.12
CA GLY A 68 -0.18 -8.74 -4.42
C GLY A 68 -0.76 -9.01 -3.03
N PHE A 69 -0.51 -8.12 -2.08
CA PHE A 69 -1.11 -8.22 -0.76
C PHE A 69 -2.62 -8.08 -0.84
N ILE A 70 -3.33 -8.93 -0.08
CA ILE A 70 -4.78 -8.85 0.10
C ILE A 70 -5.04 -8.55 1.58
N ASP A 71 -5.56 -7.36 1.86
CA ASP A 71 -6.03 -6.99 3.19
C ASP A 71 -7.53 -7.32 3.30
N ALA A 72 -7.85 -8.33 4.10
CA ALA A 72 -9.21 -8.82 4.26
C ALA A 72 -10.08 -7.94 5.16
N HIS A 73 -9.48 -7.07 5.99
CA HIS A 73 -10.23 -6.20 6.89
C HIS A 73 -9.48 -4.91 7.13
N VAL A 74 -9.93 -3.86 6.45
CA VAL A 74 -9.39 -2.52 6.62
C VAL A 74 -10.48 -1.46 6.48
N HIS A 75 -10.37 -0.42 7.32
CA HIS A 75 -11.28 0.72 7.27
C HIS A 75 -10.72 1.79 6.32
N PHE A 76 -10.64 1.51 5.01
CA PHE A 76 -10.04 2.42 4.02
C PHE A 76 -10.63 3.82 4.02
N LEU A 77 -11.96 3.93 4.12
CA LEU A 77 -12.63 5.23 4.17
C LEU A 77 -12.21 6.03 5.40
N LEU A 78 -12.18 5.39 6.58
CA LEU A 78 -11.74 6.05 7.82
C LEU A 78 -10.29 6.49 7.72
N TYR A 79 -9.42 5.63 7.17
CA TYR A 79 -8.01 5.97 6.93
C TYR A 79 -7.87 7.21 6.01
N GLY A 80 -8.59 7.23 4.88
CA GLY A 80 -8.61 8.37 3.96
C GLY A 80 -9.14 9.65 4.60
N VAL A 81 -10.25 9.57 5.33
CA VAL A 81 -10.85 10.73 6.03
C VAL A 81 -9.91 11.26 7.11
N ASN A 82 -9.22 10.38 7.83
CA ASN A 82 -8.24 10.77 8.85
C ASN A 82 -7.00 11.46 8.25
N ARG A 83 -6.63 11.16 7.00
CA ARG A 83 -5.56 11.87 6.28
C ARG A 83 -5.93 13.31 5.91
N LEU A 84 -7.22 13.64 5.81
CA LEU A 84 -7.70 15.01 5.56
C LEU A 84 -7.78 15.86 6.84
N GLY A 85 -7.71 15.22 8.00
CA GLY A 85 -7.69 15.88 9.31
C GLY A 85 -6.29 16.25 9.76
N ILE A 86 -6.20 16.95 10.89
CA ILE A 86 -4.94 17.27 11.55
C ILE A 86 -4.37 16.00 12.16
N ASN A 87 -3.11 15.70 11.86
CA ASN A 87 -2.36 14.66 12.56
C ASN A 87 -1.83 15.19 13.89
N LEU A 88 -2.45 14.80 15.00
CA LEU A 88 -2.09 15.24 16.36
C LEU A 88 -1.20 14.23 17.09
N LYS A 89 -0.62 13.24 16.39
CA LYS A 89 0.31 12.27 17.00
C LYS A 89 1.66 12.90 17.34
N ALA A 90 2.35 12.35 18.33
CA ALA A 90 3.78 12.61 18.50
C ALA A 90 4.57 12.20 17.24
N PRO A 91 5.66 12.92 16.92
CA PRO A 91 6.22 14.06 17.66
C PRO A 91 5.59 15.43 17.30
N ASN A 92 4.52 15.47 16.49
CA ASN A 92 3.96 16.72 15.95
C ASN A 92 3.26 17.60 17.00
N VAL A 93 2.81 17.00 18.09
CA VAL A 93 2.11 17.66 19.20
C VAL A 93 2.73 17.17 20.50
N LYS A 94 3.08 18.10 21.40
CA LYS A 94 3.59 17.80 22.74
C LYS A 94 2.86 18.57 23.84
N SER A 95 1.85 19.35 23.48
CA SER A 95 1.08 20.15 24.42
C SER A 95 -0.33 20.44 23.89
N ILE A 96 -1.24 20.83 24.77
CA ILE A 96 -2.56 21.35 24.38
C ILE A 96 -2.39 22.62 23.54
N SER A 97 -1.37 23.43 23.81
CA SER A 97 -1.04 24.62 23.02
C SER A 97 -0.69 24.29 21.56
N ASP A 98 0.01 23.17 21.30
CA ASP A 98 0.27 22.70 19.94
C ASP A 98 -1.03 22.28 19.23
N ILE A 99 -1.92 21.57 19.93
CA ILE A 99 -3.24 21.19 19.39
C ILE A 99 -4.01 22.45 18.98
N LYS A 100 -4.08 23.45 19.86
CA LYS A 100 -4.76 24.73 19.59
C LYS A 100 -4.20 25.45 18.37
N ARG A 101 -2.86 25.50 18.26
CA ARG A 101 -2.18 26.12 17.13
C ARG A 101 -2.57 25.45 15.81
N LEU A 102 -2.49 24.12 15.73
CA LEU A 102 -2.85 23.38 14.53
C LEU A 102 -4.34 23.47 14.19
N VAL A 103 -5.22 23.48 15.20
CA VAL A 103 -6.66 23.71 15.01
C VAL A 103 -6.92 25.09 14.43
N LYS A 104 -6.26 26.13 14.95
CA LYS A 104 -6.37 27.51 14.45
C LYS A 104 -5.88 27.63 13.00
N GLU A 105 -4.73 27.06 12.68
CA GLU A 105 -4.19 27.01 11.31
C GLU A 105 -5.17 26.33 10.35
N ARG A 106 -5.74 25.19 10.74
CA ARG A 106 -6.71 24.47 9.91
C ARG A 106 -8.03 25.21 9.76
N ALA A 107 -8.52 25.85 10.82
CA ALA A 107 -9.73 26.67 10.77
C ALA A 107 -9.57 27.85 9.80
N ALA A 108 -8.43 28.55 9.86
CA ALA A 108 -8.12 29.65 8.96
C ALA A 108 -8.06 29.19 7.50
N ALA A 109 -7.48 28.02 7.22
CA ALA A 109 -7.40 27.46 5.87
C ALA A 109 -8.75 26.97 5.31
N LEU A 110 -9.67 26.49 6.17
CA LEU A 110 -10.97 25.97 5.74
C LEU A 110 -12.06 27.04 5.58
N GLY A 111 -11.96 28.15 6.30
CA GLY A 111 -13.00 29.18 6.35
C GLY A 111 -14.15 28.84 7.32
N SER A 112 -15.07 29.79 7.49
CA SER A 112 -16.16 29.69 8.47
C SER A 112 -17.17 28.58 8.14
N GLY A 113 -17.77 28.01 9.19
CA GLY A 113 -18.81 26.98 9.07
C GLY A 113 -18.29 25.59 8.66
N LYS A 114 -16.98 25.38 8.58
CA LYS A 114 -16.37 24.08 8.25
C LYS A 114 -15.87 23.38 9.51
N TRP A 115 -16.02 22.05 9.52
CA TRP A 115 -15.51 21.20 10.59
C TRP A 115 -13.99 21.05 10.53
N VAL A 116 -13.31 21.39 11.63
CA VAL A 116 -11.93 21.00 11.88
C VAL A 116 -11.92 19.63 12.54
N LYS A 117 -11.27 18.66 11.90
CA LYS A 117 -11.11 17.30 12.42
C LYS A 117 -9.62 17.06 12.68
N GLY A 118 -9.30 16.43 13.80
CA GLY A 118 -7.94 16.01 14.15
C GLY A 118 -7.99 14.75 14.99
N TRP A 119 -6.90 13.98 14.99
CA TRP A 119 -6.85 12.70 15.69
C TRP A 119 -5.43 12.34 16.11
N GLY A 120 -5.32 11.45 17.10
CA GLY A 120 -4.08 10.78 17.44
C GLY A 120 -3.26 11.41 18.57
N TYR A 121 -3.75 12.45 19.25
CA TYR A 121 -3.08 12.94 20.45
C TYR A 121 -3.09 11.89 21.56
N ASN A 122 -2.05 11.88 22.38
CA ASN A 122 -1.97 11.05 23.58
C ASN A 122 -1.74 11.96 24.80
N HIS A 123 -2.70 12.00 25.72
CA HIS A 123 -2.65 12.88 26.89
C HIS A 123 -1.43 12.63 27.81
N THR A 124 -0.88 11.41 27.82
CA THR A 124 0.32 11.08 28.59
C THR A 124 1.60 11.65 27.98
N GLU A 125 1.55 12.05 26.70
CA GLU A 125 2.66 12.66 25.96
C GLU A 125 2.52 14.19 25.87
N LEU A 126 1.40 14.74 26.35
CA LEU A 126 1.20 16.18 26.46
C LEU A 126 1.87 16.71 27.73
N ALA A 127 2.51 17.88 27.64
CA ALA A 127 3.15 18.56 28.74
C ALA A 127 2.21 18.81 29.93
N GLU A 128 0.91 19.00 29.66
CA GLU A 128 -0.11 19.22 30.69
C GLU A 128 -0.52 17.94 31.43
N GLY A 129 -0.15 16.74 30.96
CA GLY A 129 -0.50 15.47 31.60
C GLY A 129 -2.00 15.21 31.72
N ARG A 130 -2.82 15.87 30.89
CA ARG A 130 -4.29 15.78 30.91
C ARG A 130 -4.87 15.84 29.51
N HIS A 131 -6.13 15.44 29.36
CA HIS A 131 -6.88 15.66 28.13
C HIS A 131 -7.18 17.16 27.90
N PRO A 132 -7.23 17.62 26.63
CA PRO A 132 -7.88 18.87 26.27
C PRO A 132 -9.36 18.83 26.69
N THR A 133 -9.88 19.97 27.11
CA THR A 133 -11.29 20.18 27.45
C THR A 133 -11.95 21.10 26.45
N ARG A 134 -13.28 21.22 26.50
CA ARG A 134 -14.02 22.21 25.71
C ARG A 134 -13.63 23.67 25.98
N PHE A 135 -12.93 23.95 27.09
CA PHE A 135 -12.48 25.30 27.44
C PHE A 135 -11.08 25.61 26.88
N ASP A 136 -10.37 24.59 26.40
CA ASP A 136 -9.07 24.77 25.75
C ASP A 136 -9.22 25.14 24.27
N LEU A 137 -10.33 24.73 23.61
CA LEU A 137 -10.56 24.78 22.15
C LEU A 137 -11.56 25.87 21.74
#